data_AF-A0ABC8S0H8-F1
#
_entry.id   AF-A0ABC8S0H8-F1
#
_cell.length_a   1.000
_cell.length_b   1.000
_cell.length_c   1.000
_cell.angle_alpha   90.00
_cell.angle_beta   90.00
_cell.angle_gamma   90.00
#
_symmetry.space_group_name_H-M   'P 1'
#
loop_
_entity.id
_entity.type
_entity.pdbx_description
1 polymer ?
#
loop_
_entity_poly.entity_id
_entity_poly.type
_entity_poly.pdbx_seq_one_letter_code
_entity_poly.pdbx_strand_id
1 'polypeptide(L)'
;MMGKKLNALLGRKSKTLELKPLANLAISRIAIFKKQSNVRCSHAESNVIQLLNLSHQEQALLRVEHVIKEHNLLDVFAMIENYCYRLIEGLVLLQDTRECPDELKEIISSLIFASSRIGEFPELQQIREIFVSRFGKEFATRAIELRNNCGVNPKMIQKLSTRQASLESRLKVLKQFALDNGITFHLEDDTPVNMQEKHDVNQKQQQLEPIEDAILNDPKVGIVAQDLSESITKDEKYSESMKARMYRDAAAAAQDAFESATYAAAAARAAVELSRIESWNEDSDERPGFHHQGIP
;
A
#
# COMPACT_ATOMS: atom_id res chain seq x y z
N MET A 1 -47.36 -5.59 -13.73
CA MET A 1 -46.09 -5.81 -12.98
C MET A 1 -45.36 -7.14 -13.30
N MET A 2 -45.94 -8.08 -14.07
CA MET A 2 -45.35 -9.41 -14.32
C MET A 2 -44.10 -9.40 -15.23
N GLY A 3 -44.05 -8.52 -16.25
CA GLY A 3 -42.97 -8.48 -17.24
C GLY A 3 -41.58 -8.11 -16.69
N LYS A 4 -41.50 -7.22 -15.69
CA LYS A 4 -40.22 -6.84 -15.07
C LYS A 4 -39.57 -7.99 -14.29
N LYS A 5 -40.39 -8.85 -13.65
CA LYS A 5 -39.90 -10.03 -12.92
C LYS A 5 -39.40 -11.11 -13.88
N LEU A 6 -40.10 -11.35 -14.98
CA LEU A 6 -39.68 -12.32 -16.00
C LEU A 6 -38.36 -11.90 -16.66
N ASN A 7 -38.21 -10.63 -17.03
CA ASN A 7 -36.95 -10.12 -17.60
C ASN A 7 -35.79 -10.23 -16.61
N ALA A 8 -36.02 -9.99 -15.32
CA ALA A 8 -34.99 -10.13 -14.28
C ALA A 8 -34.61 -11.59 -13.99
N LEU A 9 -35.49 -12.56 -14.26
CA LEU A 9 -35.19 -13.99 -14.18
C LEU A 9 -34.49 -14.47 -15.46
N LEU A 10 -34.95 -14.03 -16.63
CA LEU A 10 -34.37 -14.38 -17.93
C LEU A 10 -32.93 -13.84 -18.04
N GLY A 11 -32.70 -12.58 -17.65
CA GLY A 11 -31.36 -11.98 -17.60
C GLY A 11 -30.44 -12.58 -16.51
N ARG A 12 -31.00 -13.24 -15.49
CA ARG A 12 -30.21 -13.99 -14.51
C ARG A 12 -29.74 -15.33 -15.08
N LYS A 13 -30.62 -16.02 -15.81
CA LYS A 13 -30.29 -17.28 -16.48
C LYS A 13 -29.20 -17.06 -17.53
N SER A 14 -29.29 -16.01 -18.34
CA SER A 14 -28.24 -15.69 -19.34
C SER A 14 -26.87 -15.42 -18.70
N LYS A 15 -26.81 -14.61 -17.63
CA LYS A 15 -25.55 -14.31 -16.92
C LYS A 15 -24.92 -15.54 -16.24
N THR A 16 -25.74 -16.53 -15.88
CA THR A 16 -25.22 -17.79 -15.32
C THR A 16 -24.50 -18.62 -16.39
N LEU A 17 -24.99 -18.57 -17.63
CA LEU A 17 -24.37 -19.26 -18.78
C LEU A 17 -23.03 -18.62 -19.16
N GLU A 18 -22.86 -17.32 -18.92
CA GLU A 18 -21.61 -16.59 -19.15
C GLU A 18 -20.52 -16.88 -18.11
N LEU A 19 -20.86 -17.35 -16.91
CA LEU A 19 -19.89 -17.62 -15.84
C LEU A 19 -18.91 -18.75 -16.19
N LYS A 20 -19.38 -19.83 -16.84
CA LYS A 20 -18.52 -20.97 -17.20
C LYS A 20 -17.40 -20.59 -18.18
N PRO A 21 -17.69 -19.99 -19.35
CA PRO A 21 -16.63 -19.58 -20.27
C PRO A 21 -15.70 -18.54 -19.64
N LEU A 22 -16.24 -17.61 -18.85
CA LEU A 22 -15.44 -16.57 -18.19
C LEU A 22 -14.50 -17.15 -17.11
N ALA A 23 -14.97 -18.12 -16.31
CA ALA A 23 -14.13 -18.83 -15.34
C ALA A 23 -13.01 -19.63 -16.02
N ASN A 24 -13.28 -20.28 -17.16
CA ASN A 24 -12.25 -20.96 -17.95
C ASN A 24 -11.21 -19.98 -18.53
N LEU A 25 -11.64 -18.80 -18.97
CA LEU A 25 -10.72 -17.75 -19.42
C LEU A 25 -9.86 -17.23 -18.26
N ALA A 26 -10.46 -17.08 -17.07
CA ALA A 26 -9.72 -16.71 -15.86
C ALA A 26 -8.67 -17.76 -15.48
N ILE A 27 -8.99 -19.06 -15.54
CA ILE A 27 -8.03 -20.16 -15.32
C ILE A 27 -6.88 -20.07 -16.34
N SER A 28 -7.19 -19.85 -17.61
CA SER A 28 -6.17 -19.70 -18.67
C SER A 28 -5.25 -18.49 -18.42
N ARG A 29 -5.82 -17.36 -17.98
CA ARG A 29 -5.07 -16.16 -17.59
C ARG A 29 -4.17 -16.42 -16.38
N ILE A 30 -4.66 -17.13 -15.38
CA ILE A 30 -3.90 -17.48 -14.17
C ILE A 30 -2.64 -18.27 -14.51
N ALA A 31 -2.69 -19.18 -15.47
CA ALA A 31 -1.50 -19.90 -15.92
C ALA A 31 -0.39 -18.95 -16.41
N ILE A 32 -0.76 -17.90 -17.13
CA ILE A 32 0.17 -16.85 -17.59
C ILE A 32 0.71 -16.06 -16.39
N PHE A 33 -0.16 -15.63 -15.48
CA PHE A 33 0.25 -14.86 -14.30
C PHE A 33 1.15 -15.65 -13.36
N LYS A 34 0.89 -16.94 -13.16
CA LYS A 34 1.79 -17.82 -12.38
C LYS A 34 3.18 -17.88 -13.01
N LYS A 35 3.26 -18.03 -14.34
CA LYS A 35 4.55 -18.02 -15.05
C LYS A 35 5.29 -16.69 -14.85
N GLN A 36 4.61 -15.56 -14.97
CA GLN A 36 5.20 -14.24 -14.76
C GLN A 36 5.63 -14.02 -13.29
N SER A 37 4.79 -14.40 -12.32
CA SER A 37 5.12 -14.27 -10.90
C SER A 37 6.26 -15.19 -10.48
N ASN A 38 6.38 -16.39 -11.04
CA ASN A 38 7.53 -17.27 -10.77
C ASN A 38 8.86 -16.62 -11.18
N VAL A 39 8.90 -15.94 -12.33
CA VAL A 39 10.09 -15.19 -12.76
C VAL A 39 10.40 -14.05 -11.78
N ARG A 40 9.37 -13.28 -11.37
CA ARG A 40 9.54 -12.19 -10.39
C ARG A 40 9.99 -12.69 -9.03
N CYS A 41 9.44 -13.82 -8.58
CA CYS A 41 9.79 -14.50 -7.35
C CYS A 41 11.26 -14.94 -7.38
N SER A 42 11.68 -15.70 -8.40
CA SER A 42 13.08 -16.11 -8.57
C SER A 42 14.04 -14.92 -8.60
N HIS A 43 13.66 -13.82 -9.26
CA HIS A 43 14.46 -12.60 -9.23
C HIS A 43 14.54 -11.99 -7.82
N ALA A 44 13.41 -11.83 -7.13
CA ALA A 44 13.37 -11.27 -5.78
C ALA A 44 14.19 -12.11 -4.79
N GLU A 45 14.12 -13.44 -4.89
CA GLU A 45 14.92 -14.37 -4.09
C GLU A 45 16.42 -14.23 -4.37
N SER A 46 16.80 -14.21 -5.65
CA SER A 46 18.19 -14.01 -6.07
C SER A 46 18.76 -12.69 -5.51
N ASN A 47 17.98 -11.61 -5.52
CA ASN A 47 18.37 -10.34 -4.93
C ASN A 47 18.63 -10.46 -3.42
N VAL A 48 17.76 -11.15 -2.67
CA VAL A 48 17.95 -11.37 -1.22
C VAL A 48 19.21 -12.19 -0.96
N ILE A 49 19.41 -13.27 -1.71
CA ILE A 49 20.60 -14.13 -1.60
C ILE A 49 21.89 -13.34 -1.86
N GLN A 50 21.91 -12.49 -2.89
CA GLN A 50 23.05 -11.63 -3.19
C GLN A 50 23.36 -10.66 -2.04
N LEU A 51 22.34 -10.04 -1.45
CA LEU A 51 22.52 -9.13 -0.30
C LEU A 51 23.05 -9.87 0.93
N LEU A 52 22.55 -11.09 1.19
CA LEU A 52 23.04 -11.94 2.27
C LEU A 52 24.52 -12.31 2.08
N ASN A 53 24.95 -12.63 0.84
CA ASN A 53 26.35 -12.92 0.53
C ASN A 53 27.28 -11.71 0.68
N LEU A 54 26.76 -10.50 0.49
CA LEU A 54 27.48 -9.24 0.72
C LEU A 54 27.43 -8.79 2.19
N SER A 55 26.85 -9.60 3.09
CA SER A 55 26.64 -9.26 4.51
C SER A 55 25.74 -8.03 4.74
N HIS A 56 24.93 -7.62 3.76
CA HIS A 56 23.99 -6.50 3.86
C HIS A 56 22.66 -6.96 4.49
N GLN A 57 22.69 -7.40 5.75
CA GLN A 57 21.56 -8.05 6.42
C GLN A 57 20.31 -7.16 6.53
N GLU A 58 20.48 -5.89 6.88
CA GLU A 58 19.36 -4.93 6.97
C GLU A 58 18.68 -4.70 5.61
N GLN A 59 19.47 -4.59 4.53
CA GLN A 59 18.94 -4.43 3.19
C GLN A 59 18.22 -5.71 2.74
N ALA A 60 18.78 -6.89 3.05
CA ALA A 60 18.14 -8.17 2.78
C ALA A 60 16.79 -8.29 3.51
N LEU A 61 16.69 -7.79 4.75
CA LEU A 61 15.45 -7.73 5.53
C LEU A 61 14.39 -6.77 4.95
N LEU A 62 14.81 -5.72 4.25
CA LEU A 62 13.88 -4.88 3.49
C LEU A 62 13.43 -5.60 2.21
N ARG A 63 14.33 -6.31 1.52
CA ARG A 63 14.02 -7.01 0.27
C ARG A 63 13.22 -8.31 0.45
N VAL A 64 13.32 -8.98 1.60
CA VAL A 64 12.53 -10.19 1.88
C VAL A 64 11.02 -9.92 1.92
N GLU A 65 10.61 -8.68 2.26
CA GLU A 65 9.21 -8.26 2.16
C GLU A 65 8.67 -8.42 0.73
N HIS A 66 9.49 -8.12 -0.28
CA HIS A 66 9.10 -8.28 -1.67
C HIS A 66 8.97 -9.75 -2.06
N VAL A 67 9.86 -10.61 -1.58
CA VAL A 67 9.77 -12.07 -1.74
C VAL A 67 8.47 -12.61 -1.14
N ILE A 68 8.12 -12.17 0.07
CA ILE A 68 6.87 -12.56 0.73
C ILE A 68 5.65 -12.14 -0.10
N LYS A 69 5.65 -10.92 -0.65
CA LYS A 69 4.55 -10.42 -1.50
C LYS A 69 4.40 -11.23 -2.79
N GLU A 70 5.50 -11.55 -3.47
CA GLU A 70 5.45 -12.36 -4.71
C GLU A 70 4.99 -13.80 -4.44
N HIS A 71 5.45 -14.42 -3.35
CA HIS A 71 4.94 -15.72 -2.92
C HIS A 71 3.45 -15.70 -2.57
N ASN A 72 3.01 -14.70 -1.82
CA ASN A 72 1.60 -14.53 -1.48
C ASN A 72 0.73 -14.38 -2.74
N LEU A 73 1.24 -13.71 -3.77
CA LEU A 73 0.52 -13.55 -5.03
C LEU A 73 0.41 -14.88 -5.80
N LEU A 74 1.46 -15.70 -5.83
CA LEU A 74 1.42 -17.06 -6.40
C LEU A 74 0.37 -17.93 -5.70
N ASP A 75 0.35 -17.90 -4.37
CA ASP A 75 -0.64 -18.62 -3.56
C ASP A 75 -2.05 -18.14 -3.85
N VAL A 76 -2.27 -16.82 -3.96
CA VAL A 76 -3.57 -16.25 -4.31
C VAL A 76 -4.01 -16.71 -5.69
N PHE A 77 -3.12 -16.74 -6.68
CA PHE A 77 -3.46 -17.27 -8.01
C PHE A 77 -3.89 -18.73 -7.96
N ALA A 78 -3.23 -19.56 -7.15
CA ALA A 78 -3.68 -20.95 -6.93
C ALA A 78 -5.04 -21.03 -6.24
N MET A 79 -5.31 -20.15 -5.26
CA MET A 79 -6.63 -20.09 -4.61
C MET A 79 -7.73 -19.69 -5.60
N ILE A 80 -7.50 -18.65 -6.42
CA ILE A 80 -8.47 -18.19 -7.43
C ILE A 80 -8.75 -19.29 -8.46
N GLU A 81 -7.73 -19.99 -8.92
CA GLU A 81 -7.87 -21.11 -9.86
C GLU A 81 -8.78 -22.21 -9.30
N ASN A 82 -8.51 -22.66 -8.07
CA ASN A 82 -9.36 -23.65 -7.39
C ASN A 82 -10.79 -23.13 -7.19
N TYR A 83 -10.97 -21.85 -6.88
CA TYR A 83 -12.30 -21.24 -6.79
C TYR A 83 -13.03 -21.18 -8.12
N CYS A 84 -12.33 -20.94 -9.24
CA CYS A 84 -12.93 -21.02 -10.57
C CYS A 84 -13.42 -22.43 -10.89
N TYR A 85 -12.65 -23.48 -10.57
CA TYR A 85 -13.09 -24.87 -10.75
C TYR A 85 -14.33 -25.20 -9.92
N ARG A 86 -14.29 -24.89 -8.62
CA ARG A 86 -15.44 -25.11 -7.72
C ARG A 86 -16.66 -24.29 -8.12
N LEU A 87 -16.46 -23.09 -8.63
CA LEU A 87 -17.54 -22.26 -9.15
C LEU A 87 -18.21 -22.91 -10.36
N ILE A 88 -17.43 -23.47 -11.29
CA ILE A 88 -17.94 -24.18 -12.48
C ILE A 88 -18.78 -25.40 -12.06
N GLU A 89 -18.30 -26.18 -11.09
CA GLU A 89 -19.04 -27.33 -10.52
C GLU A 89 -20.34 -26.90 -9.84
N GLY A 90 -20.31 -25.76 -9.13
CA GLY A 90 -21.43 -25.22 -8.38
C GLY A 90 -22.46 -24.43 -9.19
N LEU A 91 -22.30 -24.27 -10.51
CA LEU A 91 -23.18 -23.39 -11.30
C LEU A 91 -24.66 -23.79 -11.27
N VAL A 92 -24.95 -25.08 -11.08
CA VAL A 92 -26.33 -25.60 -10.97
C VAL A 92 -27.05 -24.97 -9.78
N LEU A 93 -26.36 -24.85 -8.63
CA LEU A 93 -26.92 -24.27 -7.40
C LEU A 93 -27.30 -22.80 -7.57
N LEU A 94 -26.64 -22.10 -8.50
CA LEU A 94 -26.93 -20.70 -8.75
C LEU A 94 -28.22 -20.52 -9.55
N GLN A 95 -28.64 -21.47 -10.39
CA GLN A 95 -29.74 -21.28 -11.35
C GLN A 95 -31.09 -20.95 -10.69
N ASP A 96 -31.34 -21.52 -9.51
CA ASP A 96 -32.66 -21.47 -8.86
C ASP A 96 -32.73 -20.56 -7.65
N THR A 97 -31.61 -20.03 -7.16
CA THR A 97 -31.57 -19.21 -5.94
C THR A 97 -31.48 -17.71 -6.23
N ARG A 98 -32.19 -16.92 -5.43
CA ARG A 98 -32.05 -15.45 -5.42
C ARG A 98 -30.89 -14.99 -4.54
N GLU A 99 -30.63 -15.73 -3.48
CA GLU A 99 -29.56 -15.49 -2.52
C GLU A 99 -28.37 -16.39 -2.84
N CYS A 100 -27.19 -15.99 -2.37
CA CYS A 100 -25.98 -16.77 -2.56
C CYS A 100 -26.08 -18.04 -1.69
N PRO A 101 -26.00 -19.25 -2.28
CA PRO A 101 -25.91 -20.49 -1.51
C PRO A 101 -24.73 -20.45 -0.55
N ASP A 102 -24.89 -21.00 0.65
CA ASP A 102 -23.85 -20.97 1.68
C ASP A 102 -22.59 -21.74 1.23
N GLU A 103 -22.77 -22.82 0.45
CA GLU A 103 -21.68 -23.63 -0.10
C GLU A 103 -20.78 -22.83 -1.06
N LEU A 104 -21.34 -21.84 -1.75
CA LEU A 104 -20.62 -21.00 -2.71
C LEU A 104 -20.25 -19.63 -2.16
N LYS A 105 -20.76 -19.26 -0.99
CA LYS A 105 -20.59 -17.95 -0.40
C LYS A 105 -19.12 -17.61 -0.21
N GLU A 106 -18.32 -18.55 0.30
CA GLU A 106 -16.88 -18.31 0.48
C GLU A 106 -16.18 -18.05 -0.86
N ILE A 107 -16.47 -18.90 -1.84
CA ILE A 107 -15.86 -18.86 -3.17
C ILE A 107 -16.19 -17.53 -3.85
N ILE A 108 -17.46 -17.18 -3.89
CA ILE A 108 -17.96 -15.99 -4.59
C ILE A 108 -17.47 -14.71 -3.90
N SER A 109 -17.60 -14.62 -2.57
CA SER A 109 -17.08 -13.47 -1.82
C SER A 109 -15.57 -13.32 -2.01
N SER A 110 -14.81 -14.42 -2.01
CA SER A 110 -13.36 -14.39 -2.20
C SER A 110 -12.96 -13.94 -3.60
N LEU A 111 -13.64 -14.42 -4.66
CA LEU A 111 -13.42 -13.96 -6.04
C LEU A 111 -13.73 -12.47 -6.21
N ILE A 112 -14.84 -11.99 -5.60
CA ILE A 112 -15.18 -10.56 -5.59
C ILE A 112 -14.09 -9.76 -4.88
N PHE A 113 -13.64 -10.19 -3.70
CA PHE A 113 -12.57 -9.52 -2.98
C PHE A 113 -11.27 -9.47 -3.80
N ALA A 114 -10.83 -10.60 -4.37
CA ALA A 114 -9.64 -10.67 -5.20
C ALA A 114 -9.71 -9.74 -6.43
N SER A 115 -10.88 -9.65 -7.08
CA SER A 115 -11.10 -8.75 -8.21
C SER A 115 -10.87 -7.26 -7.88
N SER A 116 -10.97 -6.89 -6.60
CA SER A 116 -10.75 -5.50 -6.14
C SER A 116 -9.29 -5.20 -5.79
N ARG A 117 -8.47 -6.25 -5.64
CA ARG A 117 -7.05 -6.14 -5.29
C ARG A 117 -6.13 -6.37 -6.48
N ILE A 118 -6.57 -7.16 -7.46
CA ILE A 118 -5.80 -7.48 -8.66
C ILE A 118 -6.39 -6.70 -9.84
N GLY A 119 -5.74 -5.58 -10.18
CA GLY A 119 -6.19 -4.67 -11.25
C GLY A 119 -6.06 -5.27 -12.65
N GLU A 120 -4.96 -5.96 -12.93
CA GLU A 120 -4.64 -6.56 -14.22
C GLU A 120 -5.38 -7.89 -14.45
N PHE A 121 -6.66 -8.01 -14.09
CA PHE A 121 -7.41 -9.27 -14.23
C PHE A 121 -8.85 -9.03 -14.71
N PRO A 122 -9.05 -8.71 -16.01
CA PRO A 122 -10.35 -8.29 -16.54
C PRO A 122 -11.42 -9.38 -16.43
N GLU A 123 -11.06 -10.66 -16.56
CA GLU A 123 -12.01 -11.76 -16.43
C GLU A 123 -12.60 -11.81 -15.01
N LEU A 124 -11.76 -11.59 -13.99
CA LEU A 124 -12.19 -11.58 -12.60
C LEU A 124 -13.06 -10.34 -12.28
N GLN A 125 -12.81 -9.21 -12.94
CA GLN A 125 -13.67 -8.03 -12.85
C GLN A 125 -15.06 -8.29 -13.44
N GLN A 126 -15.14 -8.95 -14.61
CA GLN A 126 -16.42 -9.35 -15.21
C GLN A 126 -17.18 -10.36 -14.33
N ILE A 127 -16.47 -11.31 -13.71
CA ILE A 127 -17.07 -12.25 -12.75
C ILE A 127 -17.71 -11.48 -11.58
N ARG A 128 -17.00 -10.48 -11.03
CA ARG A 128 -17.56 -9.59 -10.01
C ARG A 128 -18.83 -8.90 -10.49
N GLU A 129 -18.84 -8.33 -11.70
CA GLU A 129 -20.01 -7.63 -12.26
C GLU A 129 -21.23 -8.54 -12.38
N ILE A 130 -21.03 -9.79 -12.79
CA ILE A 130 -22.10 -10.79 -12.83
C ILE A 130 -22.68 -11.02 -11.43
N PHE A 131 -21.82 -11.19 -10.42
CA PHE A 131 -22.28 -11.41 -9.04
C PHE A 131 -22.90 -10.17 -8.40
N VAL A 132 -22.40 -8.97 -8.68
CA VAL A 132 -23.03 -7.69 -8.29
C VAL A 132 -24.43 -7.60 -8.87
N SER A 133 -24.58 -7.94 -10.16
CA SER A 133 -25.89 -7.92 -10.81
C SER A 133 -26.84 -8.99 -10.25
N ARG A 134 -26.31 -10.11 -9.74
CA ARG A 134 -27.12 -11.23 -9.24
C ARG A 134 -27.54 -11.05 -7.80
N PHE A 135 -26.60 -10.74 -6.92
CA PHE A 135 -26.77 -10.69 -5.46
C PHE A 135 -26.84 -9.27 -4.90
N GLY A 136 -26.63 -8.26 -5.75
CA GLY A 136 -26.71 -6.86 -5.38
C GLY A 136 -25.37 -6.26 -4.99
N LYS A 137 -25.32 -4.92 -5.02
CA LYS A 137 -24.12 -4.13 -4.69
C LYS A 137 -23.67 -4.34 -3.24
N GLU A 138 -24.59 -4.37 -2.29
CA GLU A 138 -24.26 -4.57 -0.87
C GLU A 138 -23.53 -5.89 -0.60
N PHE A 139 -23.91 -6.96 -1.30
CA PHE A 139 -23.21 -8.25 -1.19
C PHE A 139 -21.75 -8.11 -1.59
N ALA A 140 -21.49 -7.47 -2.73
CA ALA A 140 -20.13 -7.25 -3.21
C ALA A 140 -19.34 -6.27 -2.33
N THR A 141 -19.96 -5.16 -1.90
CA THR A 141 -19.35 -4.17 -1.01
C THR A 141 -18.92 -4.81 0.31
N ARG A 142 -19.74 -5.68 0.92
CA ARG A 142 -19.34 -6.42 2.12
C ARG A 142 -18.07 -7.25 1.91
N ALA A 143 -17.95 -7.92 0.76
CA ALA A 143 -16.75 -8.70 0.42
C ALA A 143 -15.53 -7.80 0.14
N ILE A 144 -15.68 -6.70 -0.60
CA ILE A 144 -14.58 -5.79 -0.96
C ILE A 144 -14.04 -5.05 0.28
N GLU A 145 -14.94 -4.53 1.12
CA GLU A 145 -14.60 -3.75 2.30
C GLU A 145 -14.38 -4.62 3.55
N LEU A 146 -14.49 -5.94 3.43
CA LEU A 146 -14.30 -6.89 4.54
C LEU A 146 -15.20 -6.57 5.76
N ARG A 147 -16.46 -6.22 5.52
CA ARG A 147 -17.45 -5.97 6.59
C ARG A 147 -17.79 -7.26 7.35
N ASN A 148 -18.52 -7.12 8.46
CA ASN A 148 -19.04 -8.27 9.22
C ASN A 148 -19.75 -9.27 8.30
N ASN A 149 -19.45 -10.56 8.48
CA ASN A 149 -19.98 -11.66 7.66
C ASN A 149 -19.69 -11.50 6.15
N CYS A 150 -18.54 -10.92 5.77
CA CYS A 150 -18.12 -10.78 4.37
C CYS A 150 -18.00 -12.12 3.63
N GLY A 151 -17.72 -13.21 4.35
CA GLY A 151 -17.56 -14.54 3.77
C GLY A 151 -16.29 -14.69 2.93
N VAL A 152 -15.33 -13.78 3.02
CA VAL A 152 -14.06 -13.90 2.29
C VAL A 152 -13.15 -14.87 3.06
N ASN A 153 -12.43 -15.74 2.34
CA ASN A 153 -11.48 -16.65 2.95
C ASN A 153 -10.37 -15.87 3.70
N PRO A 154 -10.17 -16.09 5.02
CA PRO A 154 -9.21 -15.33 5.82
C PRO A 154 -7.76 -15.41 5.30
N LYS A 155 -7.36 -16.55 4.73
CA LYS A 155 -6.02 -16.71 4.15
C LYS A 155 -5.83 -15.79 2.94
N MET A 156 -6.86 -15.64 2.11
CA MET A 156 -6.81 -14.72 0.96
C MET A 156 -6.73 -13.26 1.42
N ILE A 157 -7.45 -12.89 2.50
CA ILE A 157 -7.35 -11.55 3.11
C ILE A 157 -5.91 -11.28 3.56
N GLN A 158 -5.31 -12.21 4.30
CA GLN A 158 -3.95 -12.07 4.80
C GLN A 158 -2.93 -11.92 3.67
N LYS A 159 -3.06 -12.73 2.61
CA LYS A 159 -2.12 -12.74 1.47
C LYS A 159 -2.24 -11.52 0.56
N LEU A 160 -3.45 -10.97 0.40
CA LEU A 160 -3.69 -9.74 -0.38
C LEU A 160 -3.64 -8.47 0.47
N SER A 161 -3.22 -8.56 1.73
CA SER A 161 -3.05 -7.41 2.61
C SER A 161 -1.99 -6.47 2.05
N THR A 162 -2.29 -5.17 2.05
CA THR A 162 -1.30 -4.12 1.72
C THR A 162 -0.42 -3.77 2.92
N ARG A 163 -0.75 -4.28 4.12
CA ARG A 163 0.06 -4.09 5.32
C ARG A 163 1.39 -4.82 5.18
N GLN A 164 2.45 -4.18 5.64
CA GLN A 164 3.78 -4.79 5.68
C GLN A 164 3.76 -6.04 6.58
N ALA A 165 4.52 -7.08 6.21
CA ALA A 165 4.68 -8.22 7.08
C ALA A 165 5.42 -7.81 8.38
N SER A 166 5.05 -8.44 9.50
CA SER A 166 5.70 -8.19 10.78
C SER A 166 7.21 -8.42 10.68
N LEU A 167 7.98 -7.68 11.49
CA LEU A 167 9.42 -7.85 11.56
C LEU A 167 9.79 -9.31 11.85
N GLU A 168 9.10 -9.93 12.81
CA GLU A 168 9.27 -11.35 13.14
C GLU A 168 9.07 -12.28 11.93
N SER A 169 8.00 -12.07 11.15
CA SER A 169 7.73 -12.87 9.95
C SER A 169 8.84 -12.70 8.91
N ARG A 170 9.26 -11.46 8.66
CA ARG A 170 10.35 -11.15 7.72
C ARG A 170 11.68 -11.76 8.15
N LEU A 171 12.03 -11.64 9.43
CA LEU A 171 13.22 -12.25 10.01
C LEU A 171 13.18 -13.77 9.90
N LYS A 172 12.05 -14.38 10.19
CA LYS A 172 11.87 -15.84 10.07
C LYS A 172 12.12 -16.31 8.64
N VAL A 173 11.53 -15.63 7.65
CA VAL A 173 11.76 -15.96 6.23
C VAL A 173 13.22 -15.72 5.87
N LEU A 174 13.82 -14.60 6.28
CA LEU A 174 15.21 -14.30 5.97
C LEU A 174 16.20 -15.31 6.58
N LYS A 175 15.99 -15.71 7.85
CA LYS A 175 16.75 -16.76 8.53
C LYS A 175 16.64 -18.10 7.77
N GLN A 176 15.44 -18.44 7.28
CA GLN A 176 15.25 -19.63 6.46
C GLN A 176 16.00 -19.54 5.12
N PHE A 177 15.95 -18.40 4.43
CA PHE A 177 16.70 -18.18 3.19
C PHE A 177 18.20 -18.33 3.37
N ALA A 178 18.75 -17.78 4.45
CA ALA A 178 20.17 -17.92 4.77
C ALA A 178 20.53 -19.39 5.03
N LEU A 179 19.71 -20.11 5.81
CA LEU A 179 19.89 -21.53 6.10
C LEU A 179 19.86 -22.38 4.82
N ASP A 180 18.85 -22.20 3.98
CA ASP A 180 18.64 -22.98 2.74
C ASP A 180 19.79 -22.79 1.74
N ASN A 181 20.49 -21.65 1.79
CA ASN A 181 21.62 -21.33 0.93
C ASN A 181 22.98 -21.47 1.61
N GLY A 182 23.04 -21.96 2.86
CA GLY A 182 24.29 -22.14 3.60
C GLY A 182 25.03 -20.84 3.93
N ILE A 183 24.30 -19.72 4.09
CA ILE A 183 24.87 -18.40 4.38
C ILE A 183 24.80 -18.13 5.88
N THR A 184 25.90 -17.63 6.46
CA THR A 184 25.93 -17.21 7.85
C THR A 184 25.09 -15.95 8.06
N PHE A 185 24.02 -16.07 8.87
CA PHE A 185 23.13 -14.96 9.21
C PHE A 185 23.43 -14.45 10.62
N HIS A 186 23.88 -13.19 10.71
CA HIS A 186 24.09 -12.48 11.96
C HIS A 186 23.29 -11.18 11.91
N LEU A 187 22.06 -11.22 12.38
CA LEU A 187 21.34 -10.03 12.79
C LEU A 187 21.08 -10.22 14.28
N GLU A 188 21.69 -9.37 15.11
CA GLU A 188 21.45 -9.39 16.54
C GLU A 188 19.94 -9.26 16.77
N ASP A 189 19.34 -10.29 17.37
CA ASP A 189 17.99 -10.16 17.91
C ASP A 189 18.15 -9.14 19.04
N ASP A 190 17.69 -7.91 18.84
CA ASP A 190 17.61 -6.92 19.92
C ASP A 190 16.94 -7.60 21.12
N THR A 191 17.77 -7.91 22.13
CA THR A 191 17.31 -8.30 23.44
C THR A 191 16.25 -7.29 23.88
N PRO A 192 15.12 -7.74 24.44
CA PRO A 192 14.06 -6.84 24.84
C PRO A 192 14.65 -5.80 25.79
N VAL A 193 14.63 -4.53 25.36
CA VAL A 193 14.89 -3.40 26.25
C VAL A 193 13.82 -3.50 27.33
N ASN A 194 14.25 -4.00 28.48
CA ASN A 194 13.60 -3.92 29.75
C ASN A 194 13.17 -2.46 29.95
N MET A 195 11.91 -2.14 29.61
CA MET A 195 11.26 -0.97 30.20
C MET A 195 11.20 -1.29 31.68
N GLN A 196 12.13 -0.72 32.44
CA GLN A 196 12.07 -0.68 33.88
C GLN A 196 10.78 0.06 34.26
N GLU A 197 9.72 -0.73 34.43
CA GLU A 197 8.61 -0.42 35.30
C GLU A 197 9.19 -0.24 36.71
N LYS A 198 9.50 1.01 37.07
CA LYS A 198 9.55 1.40 38.47
C LYS A 198 8.11 1.49 38.97
N HIS A 199 7.58 0.33 39.34
CA HIS A 199 6.46 0.25 40.27
C HIS A 199 7.00 0.47 41.69
N ASP A 200 6.82 1.67 42.23
CA ASP A 200 6.79 1.86 43.69
C ASP A 200 5.34 2.07 44.12
N VAL A 201 4.94 1.19 45.04
CA VAL A 201 3.64 1.10 45.68
C VAL A 201 3.54 2.17 46.76
N ASN A 202 2.48 2.99 46.74
CA ASN A 202 1.78 3.26 48.00
C ASN A 202 0.31 3.65 47.78
N GLN A 203 -0.57 2.78 48.27
CA GLN A 203 -1.99 3.07 48.49
C GLN A 203 -2.14 3.90 49.77
N LYS A 204 -2.95 4.96 49.72
CA LYS A 204 -3.95 5.19 50.77
C LYS A 204 -5.10 6.05 50.26
N GLN A 205 -6.28 5.46 50.33
CA GLN A 205 -7.60 6.06 50.13
C GLN A 205 -7.90 7.09 51.23
N GLN A 206 -8.62 8.15 50.89
CA GLN A 206 -9.79 8.61 51.66
C GLN A 206 -10.67 9.54 50.80
N GLN A 207 -11.98 9.23 50.80
CA GLN A 207 -13.09 10.01 50.25
C GLN A 207 -13.29 11.34 51.00
N LEU A 208 -13.85 12.35 50.32
CA LEU A 208 -15.09 13.10 50.67
C LEU A 208 -15.23 14.36 49.77
N GLU A 209 -16.36 14.48 49.06
CA GLU A 209 -16.90 15.65 48.33
C GLU A 209 -17.50 16.71 49.32
N PRO A 210 -18.18 17.80 48.91
CA PRO A 210 -17.98 18.86 47.88
C PRO A 210 -18.17 20.29 48.44
N ILE A 211 -17.70 21.38 47.79
CA ILE A 211 -18.25 22.75 48.01
C ILE A 211 -18.24 23.58 46.70
N GLU A 212 -19.40 24.13 46.36
CA GLU A 212 -19.73 25.11 45.31
C GLU A 212 -19.16 26.52 45.62
N ASP A 213 -18.82 27.34 44.61
CA ASP A 213 -19.41 28.69 44.42
C ASP A 213 -18.68 29.61 43.40
N ALA A 214 -19.53 30.36 42.68
CA ALA A 214 -19.37 31.74 42.19
C ALA A 214 -18.45 32.10 40.99
N ILE A 215 -19.07 32.12 39.81
CA ILE A 215 -19.31 33.28 38.90
C ILE A 215 -18.52 34.60 39.18
N LEU A 216 -17.78 35.13 38.18
CA LEU A 216 -18.05 36.41 37.46
C LEU A 216 -16.88 36.90 36.55
N ASN A 217 -17.22 37.05 35.26
CA ASN A 217 -17.00 38.20 34.35
C ASN A 217 -15.60 38.85 34.12
N ASP A 218 -15.14 38.68 32.87
CA ASP A 218 -14.47 39.61 31.90
C ASP A 218 -14.77 41.14 32.10
N PRO A 219 -14.18 42.15 31.37
CA PRO A 219 -13.13 42.14 30.32
C PRO A 219 -12.17 43.38 30.22
N LYS A 220 -11.23 43.35 29.22
CA LYS A 220 -10.61 44.48 28.42
C LYS A 220 -9.65 45.49 29.12
N VAL A 221 -8.66 46.17 28.52
CA VAL A 221 -8.01 46.34 27.19
C VAL A 221 -6.78 47.24 27.41
N GLY A 222 -5.72 47.16 26.57
CA GLY A 222 -4.72 48.23 26.49
C GLY A 222 -3.48 47.93 25.65
N ILE A 223 -3.45 48.44 24.41
CA ILE A 223 -2.41 48.37 23.35
C ILE A 223 -1.32 49.45 23.68
N VAL A 224 -0.01 49.39 23.35
CA VAL A 224 0.68 49.77 22.07
C VAL A 224 2.22 49.77 22.20
N ALA A 225 2.91 49.34 21.11
CA ALA A 225 4.29 49.62 20.61
C ALA A 225 5.51 49.04 21.37
N GLN A 226 6.63 48.58 20.78
CA GLN A 226 7.29 48.69 19.46
C GLN A 226 8.35 47.54 19.41
N ASP A 227 8.45 46.73 18.36
CA ASP A 227 9.38 46.83 17.20
C ASP A 227 10.58 45.83 17.26
N LEU A 228 10.92 45.30 16.09
CA LEU A 228 12.09 44.47 15.69
C LEU A 228 12.23 43.01 16.19
N SER A 229 11.89 42.06 15.32
CA SER A 229 12.86 41.19 14.63
C SER A 229 12.18 40.07 13.82
N GLU A 230 12.24 40.20 12.49
CA GLU A 230 12.08 39.08 11.56
C GLU A 230 13.32 38.19 11.63
N SER A 231 13.14 36.89 11.86
CA SER A 231 13.86 35.87 11.09
C SER A 231 13.31 34.45 11.35
N ILE A 232 12.86 33.87 10.24
CA ILE A 232 12.96 32.46 9.88
C ILE A 232 11.93 31.50 10.52
N THR A 233 10.91 31.30 9.69
CA THR A 233 9.78 30.40 9.80
C THR A 233 10.13 28.92 9.57
N LYS A 234 9.55 28.09 10.45
CA LYS A 234 8.74 26.89 10.15
C LYS A 234 9.43 25.66 9.57
N ASP A 235 9.73 24.74 10.49
CA ASP A 235 9.38 23.33 10.36
C ASP A 235 7.86 23.12 10.17
N GLU A 236 7.51 21.92 9.71
CA GLU A 236 6.17 21.35 9.54
C GLU A 236 5.41 21.71 8.25
N LYS A 237 5.48 20.81 7.26
CA LYS A 237 4.32 20.05 6.70
C LYS A 237 4.69 19.32 5.40
N TYR A 238 5.56 18.31 5.48
CA TYR A 238 5.64 17.28 4.43
C TYR A 238 4.51 16.26 4.64
N SER A 239 3.28 16.70 4.38
CA SER A 239 2.15 15.80 4.16
C SER A 239 0.99 16.61 3.59
N GLU A 240 0.98 16.78 2.28
CA GLU A 240 -0.25 17.07 1.58
C GLU A 240 -0.28 16.26 0.27
N SER A 241 -0.74 15.01 0.44
CA SER A 241 -1.71 14.34 -0.43
C SER A 241 -1.95 15.05 -1.76
N MET A 242 -1.73 14.33 -2.87
CA MET A 242 -2.27 14.64 -4.20
C MET A 242 -3.81 14.73 -4.16
N LYS A 243 -4.35 15.81 -3.57
CA LYS A 243 -5.70 16.26 -3.87
C LYS A 243 -5.58 16.87 -5.25
N ALA A 244 -6.23 16.28 -6.24
CA ALA A 244 -6.52 16.98 -7.48
C ALA A 244 -7.10 18.33 -7.09
N ARG A 245 -6.34 19.42 -7.32
CA ARG A 245 -6.88 20.77 -7.19
C ARG A 245 -8.07 20.81 -8.14
N MET A 246 -9.26 20.91 -7.57
CA MET A 246 -10.47 20.98 -8.38
C MET A 246 -10.56 22.41 -8.90
N TYR A 247 -10.08 22.62 -10.12
CA TYR A 247 -10.12 23.92 -10.77
C TYR A 247 -11.57 24.28 -11.11
N ARG A 248 -11.95 25.54 -10.87
CA ARG A 248 -13.32 26.02 -11.14
C ARG A 248 -13.70 25.92 -12.61
N ASP A 249 -12.72 26.08 -13.50
CA ASP A 249 -12.85 25.94 -14.94
C ASP A 249 -11.50 25.59 -15.59
N ALA A 250 -11.53 25.28 -16.89
CA ALA A 250 -10.35 24.89 -17.66
C ALA A 250 -9.35 26.04 -17.85
N ALA A 251 -9.80 27.31 -17.78
CA ALA A 251 -8.92 28.46 -17.92
C ALA A 251 -8.03 28.62 -16.67
N ALA A 252 -8.62 28.48 -15.48
CA ALA A 252 -7.89 28.48 -14.21
C ALA A 252 -6.89 27.32 -14.11
N ALA A 253 -7.23 26.13 -14.63
CA ALA A 253 -6.31 25.01 -14.70
C ALA A 253 -5.14 25.27 -15.65
N ALA A 254 -5.41 25.85 -16.82
CA ALA A 254 -4.39 26.19 -17.81
C ALA A 254 -3.43 27.27 -17.29
N GLN A 255 -3.95 28.25 -16.54
CA GLN A 255 -3.15 29.32 -15.97
C GLN A 255 -2.25 28.82 -14.82
N ASP A 256 -2.75 27.98 -13.91
CA ASP A 256 -1.93 27.38 -12.84
C ASP A 256 -0.83 26.47 -13.41
N ALA A 257 -1.14 25.74 -14.49
CA ALA A 257 -0.15 24.93 -15.21
C ALA A 257 0.92 25.81 -15.87
N PHE A 258 0.53 26.94 -16.47
CA PHE A 258 1.46 27.90 -17.07
C PHE A 258 2.37 28.54 -16.02
N GLU A 259 1.82 29.00 -14.89
CA GLU A 259 2.57 29.60 -13.78
C GLU A 259 3.53 28.59 -13.12
N SER A 260 3.10 27.33 -12.99
CA SER A 260 3.98 26.26 -12.50
C SER A 260 5.14 25.98 -13.46
N ALA A 261 4.88 25.96 -14.77
CA ALA A 261 5.90 25.74 -15.78
C ALA A 261 6.90 26.91 -15.86
N THR A 262 6.45 28.15 -15.73
CA THR A 262 7.35 29.32 -15.71
C THR A 262 8.24 29.34 -14.48
N TYR A 263 7.70 29.00 -13.30
CA TYR A 263 8.49 28.86 -12.08
C TYR A 263 9.56 27.77 -12.20
N ALA A 264 9.19 26.59 -12.71
CA ALA A 264 10.14 25.49 -12.93
C ALA A 264 11.23 25.88 -13.95
N ALA A 265 10.87 26.57 -15.03
CA ALA A 265 11.84 27.05 -16.01
C ALA A 265 12.79 28.11 -15.42
N ALA A 266 12.30 29.01 -14.56
CA ALA A 266 13.13 29.98 -13.87
C ALA A 266 14.12 29.31 -12.91
N ALA A 267 13.66 28.33 -12.13
CA ALA A 267 14.50 27.54 -11.24
C ALA A 267 15.58 26.77 -12.00
N ALA A 268 15.23 26.16 -13.13
CA ALA A 268 16.19 25.46 -13.98
C ALA A 268 17.26 26.40 -14.56
N ARG A 269 16.89 27.62 -14.99
CA ARG A 269 17.85 28.62 -15.45
C ARG A 269 18.79 29.07 -14.32
N ALA A 270 18.25 29.30 -13.13
CA ALA A 270 19.06 29.66 -11.96
C ALA A 270 20.06 28.55 -11.62
N ALA A 271 19.65 27.28 -11.68
CA ALA A 271 20.55 26.15 -11.46
C ALA A 271 21.68 26.06 -12.50
N VAL A 272 21.39 26.35 -13.77
CA VAL A 272 22.40 26.39 -14.84
C VAL A 272 23.39 27.54 -14.64
N GLU A 273 22.94 28.72 -14.20
CA GLU A 273 23.84 29.83 -13.89
C GLU A 273 24.73 29.54 -12.69
N LEU A 274 24.18 28.91 -11.63
CA LEU A 274 24.97 28.47 -10.47
C LEU A 274 26.05 27.45 -10.88
N SER A 275 25.69 26.46 -11.71
CA SER A 275 26.65 25.47 -12.23
C SER A 275 27.76 26.11 -13.08
N ARG A 276 27.46 27.18 -13.83
CA ARG A 276 28.49 27.93 -14.56
C ARG A 276 29.41 28.69 -13.61
N ILE A 277 28.90 29.35 -12.58
CA ILE A 277 29.73 30.09 -11.61
C ILE A 277 30.68 29.14 -10.87
N GLU A 278 30.23 27.93 -10.55
CA GLU A 278 31.07 26.89 -9.94
C GLU A 278 32.26 26.50 -10.83
N SER A 279 32.09 26.48 -12.16
CA SER A 279 33.16 26.16 -13.11
C SER A 279 34.22 27.27 -13.32
N TRP A 280 33.96 28.52 -12.92
CA TRP A 280 34.94 29.61 -13.03
C TRP A 280 35.81 29.76 -11.77
N ASN A 281 35.46 29.09 -10.66
CA ASN A 281 36.20 29.17 -9.41
C ASN A 281 37.30 28.10 -9.28
N GLU A 282 37.42 27.17 -10.24
CA GLU A 282 38.50 26.15 -10.25
C GLU A 282 39.76 26.57 -11.03
N ASP A 283 39.71 27.64 -11.85
CA ASP A 283 40.83 28.04 -12.74
C ASP A 283 41.55 29.33 -12.31
N SER A 284 41.70 29.59 -11.00
CA SER A 284 42.51 30.73 -10.53
C SER A 284 43.36 30.38 -9.31
N ASP A 285 44.35 29.51 -9.52
CA ASP A 285 45.46 29.30 -8.59
C ASP A 285 46.80 29.48 -9.34
N GLU A 286 47.15 30.73 -9.68
CA GLU A 286 48.54 31.10 -9.95
C GLU A 286 49.25 31.34 -8.60
N ARG A 287 50.11 30.39 -8.18
CA ARG A 287 51.15 30.62 -7.16
C ARG A 287 52.54 30.74 -7.81
N PRO A 288 53.40 31.67 -7.32
CA PRO A 288 54.72 31.90 -7.90
C PRO A 288 55.73 30.84 -7.46
N GLY A 289 56.45 30.26 -8.43
CA GLY A 289 57.50 29.26 -8.21
C GLY A 289 58.80 29.87 -7.71
N PHE A 290 59.27 29.40 -6.55
CA PHE A 290 60.64 29.62 -6.06
C PHE A 290 61.63 28.79 -6.89
N HIS A 291 62.61 29.44 -7.49
CA HIS A 291 63.77 28.79 -8.10
C HIS A 291 64.82 28.44 -7.02
N HIS A 292 65.09 27.14 -6.85
CA HIS A 292 66.34 26.63 -6.29
C HIS A 292 67.02 25.76 -7.35
N GLN A 293 68.18 26.21 -7.84
CA GLN A 293 69.19 25.36 -8.47
C GLN A 293 70.41 25.31 -7.53
N GLY A 294 70.82 24.10 -7.14
CA GLY A 294 72.13 23.83 -6.56
C GLY A 294 73.20 23.81 -7.65
N ILE A 295 74.49 23.99 -7.37
CA ILE A 295 75.52 23.02 -6.85
C ILE A 295 76.87 23.72 -7.19
N PRO A 296 78.04 23.43 -6.58
CA PRO A 296 78.41 22.27 -5.76
C PRO A 296 78.78 22.54 -4.31
#